data_AF-A0AAV2DRU5-F1
#
_entry.id   AF-A0AAV2DRU5-F1
#
_cell.length_a   1.000
_cell.length_b   1.000
_cell.length_c   1.000
_cell.angle_alpha   90.00
_cell.angle_beta   90.00
_cell.angle_gamma   90.00
#
_symmetry.space_group_name_H-M   'P 1'
#
loop_
_entity.id
_entity.type
_entity.pdbx_description
1 polymer ?
#
loop_
_entity_poly.entity_id
_entity_poly.type
_entity_poly.pdbx_seq_one_letter_code
_entity_poly.pdbx_strand_id
1 'polypeptide(L)'
;MGSEYPSKPMSLYATIWDASTWATSGGRFKADYKYAPFVAEFKDLALDGCPLEAVQQVASAAEELDCSDSHARLAAADYSTISRKQRYAMRRFRQRYLYYSYCYDTLRYPIPPPECVIDPMEKERFKDTGRLKFGGSHRSPKRRSKRRSRARVVPVIVEDPDM
;
A
#
# COMPACT_ATOMS: atom_id res chain seq x y z
N MET A 1 0.45 -13.97 -17.55
CA MET A 1 -0.12 -13.26 -16.39
C MET A 1 -1.03 -14.22 -15.68
N GLY A 2 -0.54 -14.85 -14.61
CA GLY A 2 -1.25 -15.92 -13.90
C GLY A 2 -0.85 -15.86 -12.43
N SER A 3 -1.35 -14.86 -11.73
CA SER A 3 -1.34 -14.89 -10.27
C SER A 3 -2.66 -15.53 -9.83
N GLU A 4 -2.57 -16.48 -8.91
CA GLU A 4 -3.76 -17.00 -8.25
C GLU A 4 -4.41 -15.84 -7.48
N TYR A 5 -5.69 -15.61 -7.74
CA TYR A 5 -6.48 -14.61 -7.04
C TYR A 5 -7.47 -15.32 -6.11
N PRO A 6 -7.75 -14.81 -4.90
CA PRO A 6 -8.73 -15.42 -4.00
C PRO A 6 -10.10 -15.60 -4.69
N SER A 7 -10.46 -16.85 -4.97
CA SER A 7 -11.69 -17.22 -5.68
C SER A 7 -12.58 -18.20 -4.90
N LYS A 8 -12.12 -18.63 -3.72
CA LYS A 8 -12.88 -19.52 -2.84
C LYS A 8 -13.66 -18.71 -1.81
N PRO A 9 -14.79 -19.24 -1.32
CA PRO A 9 -15.48 -18.70 -0.16
C PRO A 9 -14.55 -18.49 1.03
N MET A 10 -14.76 -17.41 1.79
CA MET A 10 -13.95 -17.05 2.96
C MET A 10 -14.84 -16.76 4.16
N SER A 11 -14.31 -17.00 5.36
CA SER A 11 -14.93 -16.63 6.63
C SER A 11 -14.14 -15.49 7.28
N LEU A 12 -14.83 -14.64 8.05
CA LEU A 12 -14.21 -13.55 8.80
C LEU A 12 -13.81 -14.04 10.19
N TYR A 13 -12.59 -13.67 10.61
CA TYR A 13 -12.06 -13.98 11.93
C TYR A 13 -11.47 -12.72 12.56
N ALA A 14 -11.72 -12.51 13.86
CA ALA A 14 -11.08 -11.48 14.67
C ALA A 14 -10.45 -12.15 15.89
N THR A 15 -9.13 -12.03 16.05
CA THR A 15 -8.39 -12.70 17.14
C THR A 15 -7.35 -11.77 17.76
N ILE A 16 -7.17 -11.89 19.07
CA ILE A 16 -6.00 -11.40 19.80
C ILE A 16 -5.21 -12.62 20.27
N TRP A 17 -3.92 -12.68 19.93
CA TRP A 17 -3.08 -13.84 20.22
C TRP A 17 -1.61 -13.46 20.35
N ASP A 18 -0.83 -14.34 20.96
CA ASP A 18 0.60 -14.13 21.19
C ASP A 18 1.45 -14.55 19.98
N ALA A 19 1.99 -13.54 19.29
CA ALA A 19 2.90 -13.70 18.16
C ALA A 19 4.36 -13.30 18.50
N SER A 20 4.80 -13.55 19.73
CA SER A 20 6.12 -13.16 20.26
C SER A 20 7.32 -13.61 19.43
N THR A 21 7.17 -14.65 18.59
CA THR A 21 8.25 -15.14 17.74
C THR A 21 8.55 -14.22 16.55
N TRP A 22 7.66 -13.29 16.18
CA TRP A 22 7.88 -12.43 15.01
C TRP A 22 7.28 -11.01 15.07
N ALA A 23 6.23 -10.77 15.87
CA ALA A 23 5.44 -9.53 15.77
C ALA A 23 6.23 -8.24 16.06
N THR A 24 6.94 -8.17 17.19
CA THR A 24 7.63 -6.93 17.60
C THR A 24 9.12 -7.01 17.33
N SER A 25 9.61 -6.15 16.43
CA SER A 25 11.01 -6.12 15.97
C SER A 25 11.53 -7.48 15.46
N GLY A 26 10.68 -8.25 14.77
CA GLY A 26 11.03 -9.57 14.29
C GLY A 26 11.19 -10.61 15.40
N GLY A 27 10.45 -10.46 16.51
CA GLY A 27 10.47 -11.38 17.65
C GLY A 27 11.51 -11.05 18.74
N ARG A 28 12.20 -9.92 18.61
CA ARG A 28 13.19 -9.46 19.61
C ARG A 28 12.54 -9.11 20.95
N PHE A 29 11.36 -8.48 20.90
CA PHE A 29 10.60 -8.12 22.09
C PHE A 29 9.37 -9.01 22.17
N LYS A 30 9.28 -9.79 23.24
CA LYS A 30 8.19 -10.74 23.49
C LYS A 30 7.08 -10.09 24.32
N ALA A 31 5.89 -10.67 24.30
CA ALA A 31 4.80 -10.26 25.16
C ALA A 31 5.22 -10.39 26.64
N ASP A 32 5.08 -9.32 27.40
CA ASP A 32 5.29 -9.32 28.85
C ASP A 32 3.94 -9.42 29.55
N TYR A 33 3.61 -10.63 30.01
CA TYR A 33 2.34 -10.97 30.64
C TYR A 33 2.13 -10.30 32.00
N LYS A 34 3.13 -9.60 32.55
CA LYS A 34 2.92 -8.72 33.71
C LYS A 34 1.98 -7.55 33.40
N TYR A 35 1.88 -7.15 32.13
CA TYR A 35 0.97 -6.10 31.67
C TYR A 35 -0.40 -6.62 31.22
N ALA A 36 -0.71 -7.90 31.49
CA ALA A 36 -2.02 -8.45 31.21
C ALA A 36 -3.11 -7.79 32.10
N PRO A 37 -4.38 -7.76 31.63
CA PRO A 37 -4.89 -8.32 30.38
C PRO A 37 -4.59 -7.47 29.14
N PHE A 38 -4.34 -8.14 28.01
CA PHE A 38 -4.31 -7.49 26.70
C PHE A 38 -5.72 -7.51 26.12
N VAL A 39 -6.35 -6.34 25.98
CA VAL A 39 -7.76 -6.22 25.58
C VAL A 39 -7.85 -5.55 24.21
N ALA A 40 -8.65 -6.14 23.32
CA ALA A 40 -9.04 -5.53 22.05
C ALA A 40 -10.57 -5.41 22.01
N GLU A 41 -11.07 -4.20 21.80
CA GLU A 41 -12.50 -3.90 21.71
C GLU A 41 -12.89 -3.65 20.25
N PHE A 42 -13.96 -4.30 19.82
CA PHE A 42 -14.52 -4.18 18.48
C PHE A 42 -15.97 -3.70 18.60
N LYS A 43 -16.37 -2.76 17.74
CA LYS A 43 -17.73 -2.23 17.67
C LYS A 43 -18.13 -1.99 16.21
N ASP A 44 -19.42 -1.74 15.99
CA ASP A 44 -19.95 -1.34 14.69
C ASP A 44 -19.65 -2.36 13.57
N LEU A 45 -19.83 -3.67 13.84
CA LEU A 45 -19.63 -4.72 12.84
C LEU A 45 -20.64 -4.57 11.70
N ALA A 46 -20.14 -4.20 10.52
CA ALA A 46 -20.91 -4.15 9.28
C ALA A 46 -20.44 -5.29 8.35
N LEU A 47 -21.38 -6.16 7.97
CA LEU A 47 -21.17 -7.23 7.00
C LEU A 47 -21.97 -6.92 5.74
N ASP A 48 -21.26 -6.57 4.67
CA ASP A 48 -21.82 -6.40 3.33
C ASP A 48 -21.06 -7.33 2.38
N GLY A 49 -21.72 -8.40 1.97
CA GLY A 49 -21.14 -9.46 1.16
C GLY A 49 -22.21 -10.43 0.69
N CYS A 50 -21.82 -11.36 -0.17
CA CYS A 50 -22.68 -12.45 -0.62
C CYS A 50 -22.53 -13.64 0.34
N PRO A 51 -23.49 -13.89 1.24
CA PRO A 51 -23.39 -14.99 2.18
C PRO A 51 -23.52 -16.33 1.47
N LEU A 52 -22.74 -17.29 1.93
CA LEU A 52 -22.90 -18.69 1.57
C LEU A 52 -23.58 -19.38 2.74
N GLU A 53 -24.81 -19.84 2.53
CA GLU A 53 -25.49 -20.69 3.48
C GLU A 53 -24.70 -22.00 3.60
N ALA A 54 -24.14 -22.24 4.78
CA ALA A 54 -23.44 -23.48 5.09
C ALA A 54 -24.46 -24.60 5.35
N VAL A 55 -25.28 -24.95 4.38
CA VAL A 55 -26.25 -26.04 4.53
C VAL A 55 -25.67 -27.33 3.95
N GLN A 56 -25.25 -28.16 4.91
CA GLN A 56 -25.15 -29.61 4.86
C GLN A 56 -24.04 -30.20 3.98
N GLN A 57 -23.08 -30.77 4.70
CA GLN A 57 -22.48 -32.04 4.32
C GLN A 57 -23.55 -32.92 3.65
N VAL A 58 -23.19 -33.50 2.50
CA VAL A 58 -23.95 -34.49 1.72
C VAL A 58 -24.84 -33.91 0.61
N ALA A 59 -24.20 -33.79 -0.56
CA ALA A 59 -24.71 -34.22 -1.87
C ALA A 59 -26.21 -34.01 -2.17
N SER A 60 -26.53 -32.97 -2.93
CA SER A 60 -27.17 -33.06 -4.25
C SER A 60 -27.68 -31.68 -4.66
N ALA A 61 -27.50 -31.34 -5.93
CA ALA A 61 -27.75 -30.05 -6.55
C ALA A 61 -26.80 -28.93 -6.07
N ALA A 62 -25.92 -28.54 -6.97
CA ALA A 62 -25.38 -27.19 -6.98
C ALA A 62 -26.57 -26.23 -7.14
N GLU A 63 -27.17 -25.81 -6.03
CA GLU A 63 -27.81 -24.51 -6.02
C GLU A 63 -26.67 -23.52 -6.25
N GLU A 64 -26.56 -23.05 -7.50
CA GLU A 64 -25.59 -22.06 -7.91
C GLU A 64 -25.67 -20.90 -6.92
N LEU A 65 -24.62 -20.71 -6.12
CA LEU A 65 -24.45 -19.51 -5.34
C LEU A 65 -24.37 -18.34 -6.33
N ASP A 66 -25.51 -17.69 -6.57
CA ASP A 66 -25.56 -16.56 -7.47
C ASP A 66 -25.22 -15.27 -6.73
N CYS A 67 -23.94 -14.95 -6.71
CA CYS A 67 -23.47 -13.65 -6.26
C CYS A 67 -23.51 -12.58 -7.36
N SER A 68 -24.11 -12.84 -8.53
CA SER A 68 -24.08 -11.93 -9.69
C SER A 68 -24.56 -10.52 -9.36
N ASP A 69 -25.66 -10.38 -8.62
CA ASP A 69 -26.18 -9.09 -8.18
C ASP A 69 -25.20 -8.33 -7.29
N SER A 70 -24.53 -9.05 -6.37
CA SER A 70 -23.51 -8.47 -5.50
C SER A 70 -22.28 -8.06 -6.30
N HIS A 71 -21.86 -8.86 -7.28
CA HIS A 71 -20.80 -8.51 -8.20
C HIS A 71 -21.16 -7.29 -9.05
N ALA A 72 -22.38 -7.21 -9.58
CA ALA A 72 -22.86 -6.08 -10.37
C ALA A 72 -22.89 -4.80 -9.53
N ARG A 73 -23.37 -4.87 -8.29
CA ARG A 73 -23.37 -3.74 -7.34
C ARG A 73 -21.94 -3.27 -7.05
N LEU A 74 -21.02 -4.19 -6.76
CA LEU A 74 -19.62 -3.86 -6.52
C LEU A 74 -18.94 -3.26 -7.75
N ALA A 75 -19.24 -3.76 -8.95
CA ALA A 75 -18.69 -3.23 -10.19
C ALA A 75 -19.19 -1.81 -10.49
N ALA A 76 -20.46 -1.53 -10.19
CA ALA A 76 -21.08 -0.22 -10.36
C ALA A 76 -20.72 0.79 -9.26
N ALA A 77 -20.17 0.34 -8.13
CA ALA A 77 -19.84 1.22 -7.01
C ALA A 77 -18.71 2.20 -7.34
N ASP A 78 -18.75 3.41 -6.75
CA ASP A 78 -17.73 4.45 -6.94
C ASP A 78 -16.30 4.01 -6.57
N TYR A 79 -16.19 3.00 -5.71
CA TYR A 79 -14.92 2.42 -5.24
C TYR A 79 -14.45 1.22 -6.06
N SER A 80 -15.19 0.81 -7.10
CA SER A 80 -14.79 -0.28 -8.01
C SER A 80 -13.49 0.03 -8.75
N THR A 81 -13.19 1.33 -8.93
CA THR A 81 -11.92 1.80 -9.47
C THR A 81 -11.30 2.85 -8.54
N ILE A 82 -9.97 2.89 -8.51
CA ILE A 82 -9.25 3.89 -7.73
C ILE A 82 -9.15 5.21 -8.51
N SER A 83 -9.71 6.29 -7.98
CA SER A 83 -9.64 7.63 -8.58
C SER A 83 -8.21 8.19 -8.60
N ARG A 84 -7.94 9.21 -9.42
CA ARG A 84 -6.63 9.91 -9.45
C ARG A 84 -6.24 10.46 -8.08
N LYS A 85 -7.21 11.00 -7.34
CA LYS A 85 -7.02 11.54 -5.98
C LYS A 85 -6.65 10.44 -4.99
N GLN A 86 -7.37 9.31 -5.00
CA GLN A 86 -7.06 8.15 -4.16
C GLN A 86 -5.69 7.54 -4.51
N ARG A 87 -5.34 7.39 -5.80
CA ARG A 87 -4.00 6.92 -6.21
C ARG A 87 -2.89 7.85 -5.70
N TYR A 88 -3.09 9.16 -5.74
CA TYR A 88 -2.12 10.11 -5.19
C TYR A 88 -1.99 9.98 -3.67
N ALA A 89 -3.12 9.86 -2.95
CA ALA A 89 -3.13 9.64 -1.51
C ALA A 89 -2.41 8.34 -1.12
N MET A 90 -2.69 7.24 -1.81
CA MET A 90 -2.03 5.94 -1.63
C MET A 90 -0.51 6.08 -1.84
N ARG A 91 -0.07 6.69 -2.95
CA ARG A 91 1.36 6.92 -3.21
C ARG A 91 2.02 7.76 -2.11
N ARG A 92 1.38 8.85 -1.69
CA ARG A 92 1.90 9.71 -0.62
C ARG A 92 1.99 8.98 0.73
N PHE A 93 1.02 8.11 1.05
CA PHE A 93 1.04 7.29 2.26
C PHE A 93 2.19 6.29 2.20
N ARG A 94 2.31 5.53 1.11
CA ARG A 94 3.42 4.57 0.89
C ARG A 94 4.78 5.27 1.00
N GLN A 95 4.90 6.45 0.40
CA GLN A 95 6.13 7.25 0.46
C GLN A 95 6.52 7.71 1.88
N ARG A 96 5.62 7.72 2.86
CA ARG A 96 5.94 8.22 4.20
C ARG A 96 5.99 7.12 5.25
N TYR A 97 5.06 6.17 5.15
CA TYR A 97 4.75 5.23 6.22
C TYR A 97 5.03 3.76 5.88
N LEU A 98 5.28 3.41 4.60
CA LEU A 98 5.55 2.01 4.23
C LEU A 98 6.95 1.59 4.69
N TYR A 99 7.03 0.72 5.69
CA TYR A 99 8.31 0.27 6.27
C TYR A 99 8.91 -0.98 5.60
N TYR A 100 8.06 -1.85 5.06
CA TYR A 100 8.45 -3.10 4.40
C TYR A 100 7.58 -3.34 3.16
N SER A 101 8.16 -3.92 2.11
CA SER A 101 7.45 -4.36 0.91
C SER A 101 8.13 -5.59 0.32
N TYR A 102 7.38 -6.68 0.17
CA TYR A 102 7.90 -7.93 -0.40
C TYR A 102 8.30 -7.77 -1.87
N CYS A 103 7.64 -6.87 -2.63
CA CYS A 103 8.02 -6.57 -4.02
C CYS A 103 9.43 -5.99 -4.17
N TYR A 104 10.00 -5.41 -3.11
CA TYR A 104 11.38 -4.89 -3.08
C TYR A 104 12.33 -5.76 -2.26
N ASP A 105 11.85 -6.90 -1.73
CA ASP A 105 12.64 -7.86 -0.97
C ASP A 105 13.34 -8.83 -1.93
N THR A 106 14.44 -8.38 -2.52
CA THR A 106 15.25 -9.17 -3.45
C THR A 106 16.01 -10.29 -2.76
N LEU A 107 16.16 -10.23 -1.43
CA LEU A 107 16.73 -11.32 -0.64
C LEU A 107 15.77 -12.51 -0.57
N ARG A 108 14.47 -12.24 -0.34
CA ARG A 108 13.43 -13.28 -0.30
C ARG A 108 12.96 -13.70 -1.68
N TYR A 109 12.80 -12.74 -2.58
CA TYR A 109 12.32 -12.92 -3.95
C TYR A 109 13.35 -12.36 -4.93
N PRO A 110 14.35 -13.16 -5.37
CA PRO A 110 15.37 -12.71 -6.31
C PRO A 110 14.78 -12.13 -7.61
N ILE A 111 13.65 -12.70 -8.04
CA ILE A 111 12.80 -12.18 -9.11
C ILE A 111 11.49 -11.73 -8.45
N PRO A 112 11.09 -10.45 -8.57
CA PRO A 112 9.83 -9.97 -8.02
C PRO A 112 8.64 -10.79 -8.55
N PRO A 113 7.67 -11.14 -7.69
CA PRO A 113 6.44 -11.80 -8.11
C PRO A 113 5.71 -11.02 -9.23
N PRO A 114 5.00 -11.70 -10.14
CA PRO A 114 4.47 -11.12 -11.37
C PRO A 114 3.40 -10.04 -11.15
N GLU A 115 2.76 -10.01 -9.98
CA GLU A 115 1.80 -8.97 -9.59
C GLU A 115 2.46 -7.66 -9.14
N CYS A 116 3.77 -7.67 -8.87
CA CYS A 116 4.49 -6.50 -8.40
C CYS A 116 4.74 -5.49 -9.53
N VAL A 117 4.28 -4.25 -9.32
CA VAL A 117 4.63 -3.11 -10.16
C VAL A 117 5.80 -2.36 -9.51
N ILE A 118 6.99 -2.48 -10.09
CA ILE A 118 8.22 -1.88 -9.56
C ILE A 118 8.32 -0.41 -9.96
N ASP A 119 8.01 0.50 -9.04
CA ASP A 119 8.37 1.93 -9.16
C ASP A 119 9.87 2.14 -8.83
N PRO A 120 10.70 2.64 -9.77
CA PRO A 120 12.13 2.87 -9.53
C PRO A 120 12.43 3.85 -8.39
N MET A 121 11.64 4.91 -8.25
CA MET A 121 11.84 5.93 -7.21
C MET A 121 11.51 5.38 -5.83
N GLU A 122 10.50 4.51 -5.76
CA GLU A 122 10.13 3.83 -4.52
C GLU A 122 11.19 2.77 -4.16
N LYS A 123 11.66 1.98 -5.14
CA LYS A 123 12.70 0.96 -4.98
C LYS A 123 13.99 1.52 -4.35
N GLU A 124 14.41 2.72 -4.74
CA GLU A 124 15.63 3.35 -4.21
C GLU A 124 15.61 3.51 -2.68
N ARG A 125 14.42 3.60 -2.07
CA ARG A 125 14.23 3.81 -0.63
C ARG A 125 14.36 2.52 0.19
N PHE A 126 14.25 1.36 -0.46
CA PHE A 126 14.31 0.06 0.18
C PHE A 126 15.70 -0.55 0.08
N LYS A 127 16.06 -1.34 1.10
CA LYS A 127 17.19 -2.26 1.06
C LYS A 127 16.80 -3.50 0.25
N ASP A 128 17.77 -4.33 -0.06
CA ASP A 128 17.60 -5.68 -0.61
C ASP A 128 16.67 -6.58 0.23
N THR A 129 16.62 -6.37 1.54
CA THR A 129 15.68 -7.02 2.48
C THR A 129 14.23 -6.52 2.38
N GLY A 130 13.91 -5.62 1.43
CA GLY A 130 12.58 -5.01 1.30
C GLY A 130 12.19 -4.07 2.44
N ARG A 131 13.07 -3.84 3.42
CA ARG A 131 12.88 -2.87 4.52
C ARG A 131 13.41 -1.49 4.11
N LEU A 132 12.80 -0.43 4.63
CA LEU A 132 13.26 0.94 4.38
C LEU A 132 14.72 1.15 4.84
N LYS A 133 15.46 1.94 4.06
CA LYS A 133 16.74 2.52 4.47
C LYS A 133 16.47 3.54 5.59
N PHE A 134 16.99 3.30 6.79
CA PHE A 134 16.87 4.22 7.92
C PHE A 134 17.34 5.63 7.51
N GLY A 135 16.52 6.66 7.76
CA GLY A 135 16.75 8.05 7.36
C GLY A 135 16.02 8.56 6.11
N GLY A 136 15.19 7.73 5.45
CA GLY A 136 14.52 8.03 4.18
C GLY A 136 13.03 8.47 4.26
N SER A 137 12.44 8.63 5.44
CA SER A 137 11.02 9.05 5.59
C SER A 137 10.84 10.57 5.79
N HIS A 138 11.86 11.27 6.33
CA HIS A 138 11.74 12.67 6.74
C HIS A 138 12.64 13.67 5.99
N ARG A 139 13.18 13.32 4.81
CA ARG A 139 13.88 14.35 4.01
C ARG A 139 12.86 15.27 3.34
N SER A 140 12.52 16.36 4.03
CA SER A 140 11.88 17.53 3.41
C SER A 140 12.65 17.91 2.15
N PRO A 141 11.98 18.16 1.01
CA PRO A 141 12.67 18.60 -0.19
C PRO A 141 13.42 19.90 0.14
N LYS A 142 14.76 19.87 0.03
CA LYS A 142 15.58 21.08 0.15
C LYS A 142 15.08 22.05 -0.91
N ARG A 143 14.42 23.14 -0.48
CA ARG A 143 14.10 24.29 -1.33
C ARG A 143 15.41 24.76 -1.96
N ARG A 144 15.61 24.45 -3.24
CA ARG A 144 16.74 24.93 -4.03
C ARG A 144 16.52 26.42 -4.21
N SER A 145 17.15 27.26 -3.37
CA SER A 145 17.08 28.71 -3.53
C SER A 145 17.71 29.05 -4.88
N LYS A 146 16.91 29.41 -5.88
CA LYS A 146 17.41 30.04 -7.09
C LYS A 146 17.97 31.40 -6.68
N ARG A 147 19.27 31.47 -6.40
CA ARG A 147 20.02 32.71 -6.40
C ARG A 147 19.95 33.26 -7.84
N ARG A 148 19.03 34.19 -8.09
CA ARG A 148 19.04 35.02 -9.30
C ARG A 148 20.28 35.91 -9.20
N SER A 149 21.36 35.55 -9.89
CA SER A 149 22.40 36.52 -10.22
C SER A 149 21.79 37.52 -11.19
N ARG A 150 21.56 38.76 -10.72
CA ARG A 150 21.26 39.89 -11.60
C ARG A 150 22.53 40.18 -12.39
N ALA A 151 22.57 39.83 -13.66
CA ALA A 151 23.56 40.34 -14.60
C ALA A 151 23.34 41.86 -14.77
N ARG A 152 24.42 42.62 -14.64
CA ARG A 152 24.46 44.08 -14.76
C ARG A 152 24.39 44.41 -16.25
N VAL A 153 23.26 44.93 -16.73
CA VAL A 153 23.12 45.41 -18.12
C VAL A 153 23.79 46.77 -18.20
N VAL A 154 24.81 46.89 -19.05
CA VAL A 154 25.43 48.16 -19.43
C VAL A 154 24.66 48.67 -20.66
N PRO A 155 24.13 49.90 -20.66
CA PRO A 155 23.45 50.45 -21.82
C PRO A 155 24.48 50.82 -22.90
N VAL A 156 24.29 50.29 -24.10
CA VAL A 156 25.00 50.73 -25.31
C VAL A 156 24.15 51.83 -25.94
N ILE A 157 24.73 53.02 -26.08
CA ILE A 157 24.15 54.16 -26.79
C ILE A 157 24.25 53.84 -28.28
N VAL A 158 23.11 53.87 -28.97
CA VAL A 158 23.02 53.69 -30.42
C VAL A 158 22.91 55.09 -31.04
N GLU A 159 23.92 55.49 -31.80
CA GLU A 159 23.81 56.59 -32.76
C GLU A 159 23.54 55.95 -34.14
N ASP A 160 22.36 56.22 -34.68
CA ASP A 160 21.99 55.94 -36.08
C ASP A 160 22.69 56.94 -37.01
N PRO A 161 23.21 56.47 -38.15
CA PRO A 161 22.86 57.15 -39.39
C PRO A 161 22.62 56.20 -40.58
N ASP A 162 21.48 56.44 -41.25
CA ASP A 162 21.22 56.33 -42.69
C ASP A 162 21.92 55.23 -43.52
N MET A 163 21.20 54.14 -43.83
CA MET A 163 20.74 53.74 -45.19
C MET A 163 19.96 52.43 -45.15
#